data_AF-A0A7W1WZ81-F1
#
_entry.id   AF-A0A7W1WZ81-F1
#
_cell.length_a   1.000
_cell.length_b   1.000
_cell.length_c   1.000
_cell.angle_alpha   90.00
_cell.angle_beta   90.00
_cell.angle_gamma   90.00
#
_symmetry.space_group_name_H-M   'P 1'
#
loop_
_entity.id
_entity.type
_entity.pdbx_description
1 polymer ?
#
loop_
_entity_poly.entity_id
_entity_poly.type
_entity_poly.pdbx_seq_one_letter_code
_entity_poly.pdbx_strand_id
1 'polypeptide(L)'
;MSIEQILVVMLYTLKPYTVWIAVAVAVLCVAQWAGVKRSGKRCPRLVWISLIAGAVAALLAPALTGSKLVYVTTVTDWVALAGVGCAVSLYTYLVLNPVLCKR
;
A
#
# COMPACT_ATOMS: atom_id res chain seq x y z
N MET A 1 -4.88 27.87 -7.34
CA MET A 1 -5.83 26.79 -7.00
C MET A 1 -6.14 26.90 -5.53
N SER A 2 -7.41 26.82 -5.14
CA SER A 2 -7.79 26.64 -3.73
C SER A 2 -7.57 25.20 -3.29
N ILE A 3 -7.40 24.96 -1.99
CA ILE A 3 -7.25 23.61 -1.41
C ILE A 3 -8.46 22.73 -1.79
N GLU A 4 -9.65 23.33 -1.81
CA GLU A 4 -10.90 22.67 -2.23
C GLU A 4 -10.80 22.11 -3.66
N GLN A 5 -10.26 22.90 -4.61
CA GLN A 5 -10.09 22.44 -5.99
C GLN A 5 -9.11 21.27 -6.09
N ILE A 6 -8.05 21.25 -5.28
CA ILE A 6 -7.08 20.15 -5.24
C ILE A 6 -7.76 18.86 -4.73
N LEU A 7 -8.54 18.96 -3.66
CA LEU A 7 -9.27 17.82 -3.10
C LEU A 7 -10.31 17.24 -4.07
N VAL A 8 -11.03 18.11 -4.79
CA VAL A 8 -12.00 17.69 -5.81
C VAL A 8 -11.29 16.92 -6.93
N VAL A 9 -10.16 17.44 -7.45
CA VAL A 9 -9.38 16.77 -8.49
C VAL A 9 -8.86 15.42 -8.01
N MET A 10 -8.37 15.32 -6.76
CA MET A 10 -7.94 14.04 -6.19
C MET A 10 -9.11 13.05 -6.08
N LEU A 11 -10.29 13.48 -5.61
CA LEU A 11 -11.48 12.62 -5.50
C LEU A 11 -11.92 12.08 -6.87
N TYR A 12 -11.94 12.94 -7.89
CA TYR A 12 -12.28 12.53 -9.25
C TYR A 12 -11.24 11.56 -9.84
N THR A 13 -9.96 11.74 -9.49
CA THR A 13 -8.88 10.84 -9.91
C THR A 13 -8.97 9.48 -9.22
N LEU A 14 -9.46 9.42 -7.97
CA LEU A 14 -9.69 8.17 -7.25
C LEU A 14 -10.90 7.37 -7.77
N LYS A 15 -11.89 8.03 -8.37
CA LYS A 15 -13.15 7.42 -8.82
C LYS A 15 -13.00 6.10 -9.58
N PRO A 16 -12.14 5.97 -10.62
CA PRO A 16 -11.97 4.70 -11.35
C PRO A 16 -11.37 3.57 -10.48
N TYR A 17 -10.68 3.91 -9.38
CA TYR A 17 -10.02 2.94 -8.50
C TYR A 17 -10.86 2.56 -7.29
N THR A 18 -12.07 3.10 -7.14
CA THR A 18 -12.96 2.86 -5.98
C THR A 18 -13.21 1.39 -5.71
N VAL A 19 -13.42 0.57 -6.75
CA VAL A 19 -13.61 -0.88 -6.63
C VAL A 19 -12.35 -1.55 -6.07
N TRP A 20 -11.16 -1.20 -6.57
CA TRP A 20 -9.90 -1.75 -6.09
C TRP A 20 -9.60 -1.37 -4.64
N ILE A 21 -9.92 -0.12 -4.26
CA ILE A 21 -9.84 0.34 -2.88
C ILE A 21 -10.79 -0.48 -2.00
N ALA A 22 -12.03 -0.69 -2.43
CA ALA A 22 -13.01 -1.49 -1.68
C ALA A 22 -12.54 -2.94 -1.51
N VAL A 23 -11.96 -3.56 -2.54
CA VAL A 23 -11.35 -4.89 -2.46
C VAL A 23 -10.18 -4.91 -1.47
N ALA A 24 -9.29 -3.92 -1.52
CA ALA A 24 -8.17 -3.83 -0.58
C ALA A 24 -8.65 -3.70 0.88
N VAL A 25 -9.68 -2.89 1.12
CA VAL A 25 -10.31 -2.77 2.43
C VAL A 25 -10.95 -4.09 2.86
N ALA A 26 -11.68 -4.77 1.97
CA ALA A 26 -12.31 -6.05 2.26
C ALA A 26 -11.28 -7.12 2.64
N VAL A 27 -10.17 -7.22 1.90
CA VAL A 27 -9.05 -8.14 2.22
C VAL A 27 -8.47 -7.84 3.60
N LEU A 28 -8.30 -6.56 3.92
CA LEU A 28 -7.79 -6.15 5.23
C LEU A 28 -8.78 -6.53 6.35
N CYS A 29 -10.08 -6.28 6.18
CA CYS A 29 -11.11 -6.69 7.13
C CYS A 29 -11.15 -8.20 7.34
N VAL A 30 -11.10 -8.99 6.26
CA VAL A 30 -11.08 -10.47 6.32
C VAL A 30 -9.82 -10.96 7.04
N ALA A 31 -8.66 -10.38 6.74
CA ALA A 31 -7.40 -10.73 7.39
C ALA A 31 -7.46 -10.44 8.90
N GLN A 32 -7.95 -9.26 9.30
CA GLN A 32 -8.14 -8.94 10.71
C GLN A 32 -9.11 -9.90 11.38
N TRP A 33 -10.26 -10.18 10.77
CA TRP A 33 -11.26 -11.09 11.33
C TRP A 33 -10.70 -12.51 11.52
N ALA A 34 -9.95 -13.02 10.53
CA ALA A 34 -9.29 -14.32 10.62
C ALA A 34 -8.23 -14.38 11.75
N GLY A 35 -7.58 -13.24 12.04
CA GLY A 35 -6.57 -13.12 13.09
C GLY A 35 -7.10 -12.77 14.48
N VAL A 36 -8.39 -12.43 14.65
CA VAL A 36 -8.97 -12.05 15.97
C VAL A 36 -8.67 -13.09 17.04
N LYS A 37 -8.63 -14.38 16.69
CA LYS A 37 -8.33 -15.49 17.62
C LYS A 37 -6.84 -15.85 17.70
N ARG A 38 -6.00 -15.30 16.83
CA ARG A 38 -4.56 -15.57 16.72
C ARG A 38 -3.75 -14.41 17.31
N SER A 39 -3.86 -14.24 18.62
CA SER A 39 -2.93 -13.40 19.38
C SER A 39 -1.74 -14.26 19.82
N GLY A 40 -0.60 -14.15 19.14
CA GLY A 40 0.61 -14.87 19.51
C GLY A 40 1.87 -14.46 18.74
N LYS A 41 2.89 -14.03 19.51
CA LYS A 41 4.31 -13.74 19.19
C LYS A 41 4.62 -12.77 18.03
N ARG A 42 5.63 -11.93 18.25
CA ARG A 42 6.21 -11.06 17.22
C ARG A 42 6.83 -11.92 16.12
N CYS A 43 6.50 -11.65 14.86
CA CYS A 43 7.15 -12.24 13.70
C CYS A 43 8.18 -11.27 13.12
N PRO A 44 9.45 -11.29 13.55
CA PRO A 44 10.46 -10.34 13.06
C PRO A 44 10.69 -10.46 11.55
N ARG A 45 10.49 -11.66 10.98
CA ARG A 45 10.55 -11.89 9.52
C ARG A 45 9.47 -11.12 8.75
N LEU A 46 8.34 -10.82 9.38
CA LEU A 46 7.24 -10.12 8.72
C LEU A 46 7.63 -8.70 8.33
N VAL A 47 8.41 -8.02 9.18
CA VAL A 47 8.90 -6.66 8.92
C VAL A 47 9.73 -6.63 7.63
N TRP A 48 10.61 -7.60 7.45
CA TRP A 48 11.42 -7.71 6.24
C TRP A 48 10.58 -8.03 5.01
N ILE A 49 9.62 -8.96 5.13
CA ILE A 49 8.69 -9.28 4.02
C ILE A 49 7.91 -8.04 3.61
N SER A 50 7.38 -7.26 4.57
CA SER A 50 6.65 -6.04 4.26
C SER A 50 7.51 -4.98 3.60
N LEU A 51 8.75 -4.79 4.07
CA LEU A 51 9.69 -3.83 3.47
C LEU A 51 10.08 -4.21 2.05
N ILE A 52 10.36 -5.50 1.82
CA ILE A 52 10.69 -6.01 0.48
C ILE A 52 9.49 -5.85 -0.45
N ALA A 53 8.27 -6.19 0.01
CA ALA A 53 7.05 -6.01 -0.78
C ALA A 53 6.83 -4.53 -1.17
N GLY A 54 7.05 -3.60 -0.24
CA GLY A 54 6.98 -2.17 -0.54
C GLY A 54 8.04 -1.70 -1.52
N ALA A 55 9.30 -2.12 -1.35
CA ALA A 55 10.38 -1.76 -2.27
C ALA A 55 10.11 -2.27 -3.69
N VAL A 56 9.67 -3.53 -3.82
CA VAL A 56 9.28 -4.12 -5.10
C VAL A 56 8.11 -3.36 -5.73
N ALA A 57 7.09 -3.03 -4.93
CA ALA A 57 5.93 -2.30 -5.43
C ALA A 57 6.30 -0.87 -5.88
N ALA A 58 7.17 -0.17 -5.16
CA ALA A 58 7.67 1.13 -5.57
C ALA A 58 8.40 1.03 -6.93
N LEU A 59 9.28 0.05 -7.11
CA LEU A 59 10.00 -0.14 -8.37
C LEU A 59 9.08 -0.54 -9.54
N LEU A 60 8.00 -1.28 -9.26
CA LEU A 60 7.03 -1.69 -10.27
C LEU A 60 5.96 -0.63 -10.57
N ALA A 61 5.74 0.33 -9.67
CA ALA A 61 4.67 1.33 -9.80
C ALA A 61 4.73 2.12 -11.12
N PRO A 62 5.90 2.58 -11.62
CA PRO A 62 5.96 3.26 -12.91
C PRO A 62 5.52 2.33 -14.05
N ALA A 63 6.00 1.09 -14.09
CA ALA A 63 5.61 0.14 -15.13
C ALA A 63 4.10 -0.17 -15.10
N LEU A 64 3.51 -0.33 -13.92
CA LEU A 64 2.08 -0.62 -13.74
C LEU A 64 1.17 0.55 -14.14
N THR A 65 1.68 1.78 -14.07
CA THR A 65 0.94 2.99 -14.47
C THR A 65 1.23 3.40 -15.92
N GLY A 66 1.92 2.55 -16.70
CA GLY A 66 2.29 2.84 -18.09
C GLY A 66 3.43 3.85 -18.23
N SER A 67 4.15 4.12 -17.14
CA SER A 67 5.31 5.02 -17.08
C SER A 67 6.64 4.24 -17.06
N LYS A 68 7.76 4.96 -17.13
CA LYS A 68 9.12 4.40 -17.06
C LYS A 68 9.83 4.98 -15.85
N LEU A 69 10.65 4.16 -15.19
CA LEU A 69 11.49 4.59 -14.05
C LEU A 69 12.39 5.78 -14.41
N VAL A 70 12.80 5.89 -15.68
CA VAL A 70 13.64 6.97 -16.21
C VAL A 70 12.95 8.34 -16.12
N TYR A 71 11.62 8.39 -16.04
CA TYR A 71 10.87 9.65 -15.90
C TYR A 71 10.84 10.18 -14.46
N VAL A 72 11.33 9.41 -13.49
CA VAL A 72 11.45 9.82 -12.08
C VAL A 72 12.66 10.75 -11.97
N THR A 73 12.41 12.05 -12.10
CA THR A 73 13.49 13.06 -12.19
C THR A 73 13.37 14.10 -11.09
N THR A 74 12.15 14.36 -10.61
CA THR A 74 11.88 15.39 -9.61
C THR A 74 11.83 14.82 -8.21
N VAL A 75 12.06 15.68 -7.21
CA VAL A 75 11.90 15.32 -5.79
C VAL A 75 10.49 14.81 -5.51
N THR A 76 9.48 15.42 -6.14
CA THR A 76 8.08 15.00 -6.02
C THR A 76 7.83 13.58 -6.53
N ASP A 77 8.50 13.14 -7.59
CA ASP A 77 8.38 11.77 -8.10
C ASP A 77 8.95 10.75 -7.11
N TRP A 78 10.10 11.08 -6.52
CA TRP A 78 10.72 10.26 -5.47
C TRP A 78 9.86 10.20 -4.21
N VAL A 79 9.25 11.31 -3.80
CA VAL A 79 8.32 11.34 -2.67
C VAL A 79 7.09 10.49 -2.97
N ALA A 80 6.54 10.55 -4.19
CA ALA A 80 5.41 9.72 -4.59
C ALA A 80 5.77 8.23 -4.57
N LEU A 81 6.93 7.83 -5.09
CA LEU A 81 7.43 6.45 -5.05
C LEU A 81 7.66 5.94 -3.63
N ALA A 82 8.28 6.75 -2.78
CA ALA A 82 8.43 6.43 -1.37
C ALA A 82 7.06 6.26 -0.70
N GLY A 83 6.09 7.12 -1.03
CA GLY A 83 4.70 7.00 -0.58
C GLY A 83 4.08 5.66 -0.96
N VAL A 84 4.23 5.21 -2.21
CA VAL A 84 3.76 3.89 -2.67
C VAL A 84 4.43 2.78 -1.88
N GLY A 85 5.75 2.80 -1.76
CA GLY A 85 6.50 1.77 -1.04
C GLY A 85 6.11 1.67 0.44
N CYS A 86 5.95 2.80 1.12
CA CYS A 86 5.49 2.87 2.50
C CYS A 86 4.06 2.36 2.66
N ALA A 87 3.14 2.79 1.79
CA ALA A 87 1.74 2.36 1.83
C ALA A 87 1.61 0.85 1.63
N VAL A 88 2.31 0.29 0.64
CA VAL A 88 2.31 -1.15 0.37
C VAL A 88 2.97 -1.93 1.49
N SER A 89 4.08 -1.44 2.05
CA SER A 89 4.72 -2.07 3.21
C SER A 89 3.77 -2.17 4.39
N LEU A 90 3.14 -1.05 4.75
CA LEU A 90 2.20 -0.98 5.86
C LEU A 90 0.98 -1.88 5.61
N TYR A 91 0.40 -1.81 4.41
CA TYR A 91 -0.74 -2.65 4.04
C TYR A 91 -0.40 -4.14 4.12
N THR A 92 0.74 -4.55 3.56
CA THR A 92 1.24 -5.92 3.58
C THR A 92 1.45 -6.40 5.02
N TYR A 93 2.05 -5.57 5.87
CA TYR A 93 2.22 -5.86 7.28
C TYR A 93 0.87 -6.06 7.97
N LEU A 94 -0.08 -5.14 7.78
CA LEU A 94 -1.40 -5.20 8.42
C LEU A 94 -2.21 -6.42 7.98
N VAL A 95 -2.13 -6.82 6.72
CA VAL A 95 -2.83 -8.00 6.19
C VAL A 95 -2.18 -9.29 6.70
N LEU A 96 -0.85 -9.38 6.69
CA LEU A 96 -0.16 -10.63 7.00
C LEU A 96 0.07 -10.85 8.50
N ASN A 97 0.19 -9.80 9.31
CA ASN A 97 0.38 -9.90 10.76
C ASN A 97 -0.67 -10.80 11.45
N PRO A 98 -1.99 -10.59 11.27
CA PRO A 98 -3.02 -11.46 11.86
C PRO A 98 -2.98 -12.91 11.34
N VAL A 99 -2.40 -13.14 10.16
CA VAL A 99 -2.45 -14.44 9.46
C VAL A 99 -1.23 -15.30 9.77
N LEU A 100 -0.03 -14.72 9.71
CA LEU A 100 1.25 -15.41 9.82
C LEU A 100 1.76 -15.54 11.26
N CYS A 101 1.38 -14.62 12.16
CA CYS A 101 1.74 -14.74 13.57
C CYS A 101 0.75 -15.68 14.28
N LYS A 102 1.06 -16.97 14.20
CA LYS A 102 0.37 -18.04 14.93
C LYS A 102 0.98 -18.20 16.33
N ARG A 103 0.15 -18.59 17.30
CA ARG A 103 0.57 -18.98 18.67
C ARG A 103 1.63 -20.07 18.65
#